data_AF-C4ILG2-F1
#
_entry.id   AF-C4ILG2-F1
#
_cell.length_a   1.000
_cell.length_b   1.000
_cell.length_c   1.000
_cell.angle_alpha   90.00
_cell.angle_beta   90.00
_cell.angle_gamma   90.00
#
_symmetry.space_group_name_H-M   'P 1'
#
loop_
_entity.id
_entity.type
_entity.pdbx_description
1 polymer ?
#
loop_
_entity_poly.entity_id
_entity_poly.type
_entity_poly.pdbx_seq_one_letter_code
_entity_poly.pdbx_strand_id
1 'polypeptide(L)'
;MKKKIISKTLTFICILLFISLFNHIFGDANSPVGITTVIAVLILMSENLTVSPIKNFMKLLLINIIIGMGAFIASQNIYWGVIIDFSVLWFIGYYFSVNLTKTIILPFGLQYLFILYDPVYGENLIKRFGALAFAPFLIMLIQYLIYGRNKKIEVEKSDILEFGKSDDTYEKVKILGREFKVNKIRAYYALRLSLLIAITAFINGKILVSNGIQEGKWMVYSIFSLTELFGENCRIKSKKRIQGTIIGALIVLVLFMFIKSTPLRGLIILIAGYLNSYFEDYRDTMVCVTVSAVASVALTNGTLLTVIERILFVSIGILISLIGNKLIFSDFKKGEIE
;
A
#
# COMPACT_ATOMS: atom_id res chain seq x y z
N MET A 1 -29.61 -6.87 -0.09
CA MET A 1 -28.52 -7.79 -0.55
C MET A 1 -28.27 -7.73 -2.06
N LYS A 2 -29.27 -7.93 -2.93
CA LYS A 2 -29.11 -7.92 -4.41
C LYS A 2 -28.37 -6.69 -4.96
N LYS A 3 -28.75 -5.47 -4.54
CA LYS A 3 -28.09 -4.22 -4.96
C LYS A 3 -26.60 -4.15 -4.57
N LYS A 4 -26.23 -4.60 -3.36
CA LYS A 4 -24.84 -4.66 -2.89
C LYS A 4 -24.01 -5.63 -3.71
N ILE A 5 -24.57 -6.81 -4.04
CA ILE A 5 -23.90 -7.79 -4.90
C ILE A 5 -23.66 -7.19 -6.28
N ILE A 6 -24.70 -6.67 -6.95
CA ILE A 6 -24.59 -6.08 -8.29
C ILE A 6 -23.53 -4.98 -8.33
N SER A 7 -23.54 -4.06 -7.36
CA SER A 7 -22.55 -2.97 -7.29
C SER A 7 -21.13 -3.50 -7.13
N LYS A 8 -20.88 -4.44 -6.20
CA LYS A 8 -19.54 -5.02 -5.97
C LYS A 8 -19.06 -5.85 -7.17
N THR A 9 -19.94 -6.61 -7.82
CA THR A 9 -19.64 -7.34 -9.05
C THR A 9 -19.26 -6.39 -10.17
N LEU A 10 -20.02 -5.31 -10.38
CA LEU A 10 -19.71 -4.32 -11.41
C LEU A 10 -18.36 -3.64 -11.14
N THR A 11 -18.10 -3.20 -9.91
CA THR A 11 -16.80 -2.63 -9.53
C THR A 11 -15.68 -3.63 -9.81
N PHE A 12 -15.81 -4.90 -9.42
CA PHE A 12 -14.78 -5.90 -9.64
C PHE A 12 -14.51 -6.16 -11.13
N ILE A 13 -15.56 -6.27 -11.96
CA ILE A 13 -15.42 -6.41 -13.42
C ILE A 13 -14.73 -5.18 -14.01
N CYS A 14 -15.12 -3.97 -13.60
CA CYS A 14 -14.45 -2.73 -14.04
C CYS A 14 -12.96 -2.72 -13.68
N ILE A 15 -12.59 -3.19 -12.49
CA ILE A 15 -11.17 -3.31 -12.07
C ILE A 15 -10.42 -4.30 -12.96
N LEU A 16 -10.99 -5.48 -13.23
CA LEU A 16 -10.34 -6.48 -14.09
C LEU A 16 -10.17 -5.98 -15.53
N LEU A 17 -11.20 -5.35 -16.09
CA LEU A 17 -11.14 -4.74 -17.42
C LEU A 17 -10.10 -3.62 -17.48
N PHE A 18 -10.06 -2.78 -16.44
CA PHE A 18 -9.05 -1.73 -16.34
C PHE A 18 -7.64 -2.31 -16.31
N ILE A 19 -7.36 -3.29 -15.43
CA ILE A 19 -6.03 -3.89 -15.31
C ILE A 19 -5.63 -4.57 -16.63
N SER A 20 -6.55 -5.27 -17.29
CA SER A 20 -6.30 -5.89 -18.59
C SER A 20 -5.95 -4.87 -19.67
N LEU A 21 -6.72 -3.77 -19.78
CA LEU A 21 -6.43 -2.69 -20.72
C LEU A 21 -5.12 -1.97 -20.39
N PHE A 22 -4.88 -1.73 -19.10
CA PHE A 22 -3.66 -1.09 -18.61
C PHE A 22 -2.42 -1.92 -18.98
N ASN A 23 -2.47 -3.24 -18.76
CA ASN A 23 -1.38 -4.15 -19.13
C ASN A 23 -1.17 -4.22 -20.64
N HIS A 24 -2.24 -4.12 -21.44
CA HIS A 24 -2.11 -4.05 -22.90
C HIS A 24 -1.35 -2.80 -23.36
N ILE A 25 -1.56 -1.66 -22.70
CA ILE A 25 -0.91 -0.38 -23.05
C ILE A 25 0.53 -0.29 -22.48
N PHE A 26 0.71 -0.61 -21.19
CA PHE A 26 1.96 -0.37 -20.46
C PHE A 26 2.80 -1.64 -20.22
N GLY A 27 2.30 -2.82 -20.57
CA GLY A 27 2.95 -4.12 -20.38
C GLY A 27 2.73 -4.73 -18.99
N ASP A 28 2.80 -6.06 -18.89
CA ASP A 28 2.55 -6.80 -17.64
C ASP A 28 3.54 -6.45 -16.52
N ALA A 29 4.79 -6.13 -16.87
CA ALA A 29 5.81 -5.65 -15.94
C ALA A 29 5.45 -4.31 -15.25
N ASN A 30 4.43 -3.60 -15.75
CA ASN A 30 3.94 -2.35 -15.16
C ASN A 30 2.57 -2.49 -14.48
N SER A 31 1.98 -3.69 -14.47
CA SER A 31 0.74 -4.01 -13.77
C SER A 31 0.65 -3.47 -12.33
N PRO A 32 1.73 -3.48 -11.52
CA PRO A 32 1.64 -2.96 -10.15
C PRO A 32 1.28 -1.47 -10.05
N VAL A 33 1.68 -0.65 -11.04
CA VAL A 33 1.27 0.77 -11.13
C VAL A 33 -0.22 0.86 -11.46
N GLY A 34 -0.73 0.01 -12.36
CA GLY A 34 -2.16 -0.05 -12.68
C GLY A 34 -3.02 -0.42 -11.47
N ILE A 35 -2.61 -1.45 -10.72
CA ILE A 35 -3.31 -1.88 -9.50
C ILE A 35 -3.37 -0.74 -8.47
N THR A 36 -2.24 -0.09 -8.21
CA THR A 36 -2.17 1.01 -7.23
C THR A 36 -2.91 2.26 -7.69
N THR A 37 -2.97 2.51 -9.01
CA THR A 37 -3.81 3.55 -9.60
C THR A 37 -5.29 3.31 -9.33
N VAL A 38 -5.79 2.09 -9.52
CA VAL A 38 -7.19 1.74 -9.19
C VAL A 38 -7.47 1.94 -7.71
N ILE A 39 -6.57 1.47 -6.85
CA ILE A 39 -6.71 1.66 -5.40
C ILE A 39 -6.76 3.16 -5.05
N ALA A 40 -5.89 3.96 -5.68
CA ALA A 40 -5.87 5.41 -5.50
C ALA A 40 -7.18 6.06 -5.96
N VAL A 41 -7.69 5.68 -7.12
CA VAL A 41 -8.99 6.17 -7.63
C VAL A 41 -10.10 5.86 -6.62
N LEU A 42 -10.23 4.60 -6.19
CA LEU A 42 -11.31 4.17 -5.28
C LEU A 42 -11.24 4.88 -3.92
N ILE A 43 -10.04 5.14 -3.40
CA ILE A 43 -9.85 5.82 -2.12
C ILE A 43 -10.09 7.32 -2.25
N LEU A 44 -9.58 7.94 -3.32
CA LEU A 44 -9.73 9.38 -3.52
C LEU A 44 -11.14 9.75 -3.99
N MET A 45 -11.98 8.80 -4.41
CA MET A 45 -13.38 9.04 -4.78
C MET A 45 -14.22 9.66 -3.66
N SER A 46 -13.85 9.50 -2.37
CA SER A 46 -14.53 10.16 -1.25
C SER A 46 -14.10 11.61 -1.05
N GLU A 47 -13.02 12.03 -1.72
CA GLU A 47 -12.41 13.34 -1.59
C GLU A 47 -12.75 14.21 -2.80
N ASN A 48 -12.94 15.51 -2.59
CA ASN A 48 -13.19 16.44 -3.69
C ASN A 48 -11.91 17.16 -4.15
N LEU A 49 -11.18 16.55 -5.09
CA LEU A 49 -9.96 17.14 -5.65
C LEU A 49 -10.24 18.18 -6.74
N THR A 50 -11.50 18.38 -7.15
CA THR A 50 -11.88 19.32 -8.22
C THR A 50 -11.89 20.79 -7.79
N VAL A 51 -11.75 21.07 -6.48
CA VAL A 51 -11.66 22.44 -5.94
C VAL A 51 -10.44 23.19 -6.46
N SER A 52 -9.29 22.51 -6.60
CA SER A 52 -8.07 23.10 -7.17
C SER A 52 -7.40 22.11 -8.15
N PRO A 53 -8.04 21.88 -9.32
CA PRO A 53 -7.78 20.69 -10.13
C PRO A 53 -6.35 20.66 -10.69
N ILE A 54 -5.84 21.78 -11.18
CA ILE A 54 -4.46 21.88 -11.70
C ILE A 54 -3.45 21.68 -10.56
N LYS A 55 -3.68 22.29 -9.40
CA LYS A 55 -2.79 22.15 -8.23
C LYS A 55 -2.74 20.70 -7.74
N ASN A 56 -3.90 20.05 -7.67
CA ASN A 56 -4.01 18.65 -7.22
C ASN A 56 -3.43 17.68 -8.25
N PHE A 57 -3.66 17.92 -9.55
CA PHE A 57 -3.01 17.18 -10.62
C PHE A 57 -1.48 17.26 -10.50
N MET A 58 -0.92 18.47 -10.39
CA MET A 58 0.53 18.67 -10.28
C MET A 58 1.12 18.04 -9.01
N LYS A 59 0.40 18.09 -7.88
CA LYS A 59 0.80 17.39 -6.64
C LYS A 59 0.84 15.88 -6.85
N LEU A 60 -0.22 15.28 -7.41
CA LEU A 60 -0.28 13.85 -7.68
C LEU A 60 0.80 13.42 -8.67
N LEU A 61 1.04 14.20 -9.72
CA LEU A 61 2.09 13.96 -10.70
C LEU A 61 3.47 13.97 -10.04
N LEU A 62 3.78 15.01 -9.26
CA LEU A 62 5.05 15.11 -8.55
C LEU A 62 5.27 13.92 -7.60
N ILE A 63 4.24 13.51 -6.85
CA ILE A 63 4.32 12.36 -5.94
C ILE A 63 4.60 11.06 -6.70
N ASN A 64 3.92 10.83 -7.83
CA ASN A 64 4.16 9.66 -8.67
C ASN A 64 5.59 9.64 -9.24
N ILE A 65 6.12 10.81 -9.63
CA ILE A 65 7.50 10.94 -10.10
C ILE A 65 8.49 10.64 -8.97
N ILE A 66 8.29 11.20 -7.77
CA ILE A 66 9.13 10.92 -6.58
C ILE A 66 9.13 9.42 -6.26
N ILE A 67 7.97 8.78 -6.31
CA ILE A 67 7.84 7.33 -6.07
C ILE A 67 8.62 6.54 -7.12
N GLY A 68 8.42 6.83 -8.40
CA GLY A 68 9.08 6.11 -9.49
C GLY A 68 10.59 6.30 -9.51
N MET A 69 11.05 7.55 -9.40
CA MET A 69 12.48 7.86 -9.35
C MET A 69 13.13 7.32 -8.08
N GLY A 70 12.49 7.50 -6.92
CA GLY A 70 13.01 7.02 -5.65
C GLY A 70 13.23 5.51 -5.67
N ALA A 71 12.22 4.74 -6.06
CA ALA A 71 12.34 3.28 -6.11
C ALA A 71 13.35 2.81 -7.17
N PHE A 72 13.43 3.49 -8.33
CA PHE A 72 14.43 3.18 -9.35
C PHE A 72 15.87 3.44 -8.87
N ILE A 73 16.13 4.57 -8.23
CA ILE A 73 17.47 4.89 -7.71
C ILE A 73 17.82 3.94 -6.56
N ALA A 74 16.86 3.64 -5.68
CA ALA A 74 17.05 2.72 -4.58
C ALA A 74 17.40 1.30 -5.05
N SER A 75 16.85 0.85 -6.19
CA SER A 75 17.15 -0.47 -6.74
C SER A 75 18.54 -0.56 -7.40
N GLN A 76 19.20 0.56 -7.71
CA GLN A 76 20.54 0.54 -8.32
C GLN A 76 21.65 0.23 -7.31
N ASN A 77 21.51 0.66 -6.06
CA ASN A 77 22.52 0.43 -5.03
C ASN A 77 21.88 0.26 -3.67
N ILE A 78 22.15 -0.88 -3.04
CA ILE A 78 21.51 -1.24 -1.77
C ILE A 78 21.83 -0.29 -0.60
N TYR A 79 23.02 0.32 -0.57
CA TYR A 79 23.43 1.22 0.52
C TYR A 79 22.74 2.58 0.43
N TRP A 80 22.73 3.19 -0.75
CA TRP A 80 21.96 4.41 -0.99
C TRP A 80 20.46 4.15 -0.99
N GLY A 81 20.04 2.93 -1.38
CA GLY A 81 18.67 2.47 -1.33
C GLY A 81 18.05 2.58 0.05
N VAL A 82 18.78 2.26 1.13
CA VAL A 82 18.27 2.44 2.50
C VAL A 82 17.88 3.88 2.80
N ILE A 83 18.73 4.83 2.40
CA ILE A 83 18.52 6.26 2.66
C ILE A 83 17.33 6.77 1.84
N ILE A 84 17.20 6.31 0.59
CA ILE A 84 16.12 6.69 -0.31
C ILE A 84 14.80 6.08 0.13
N ASP A 85 14.77 4.78 0.43
CA ASP A 85 13.59 4.07 0.97
C ASP A 85 13.07 4.76 2.22
N PHE A 86 13.98 5.08 3.15
CA PHE A 86 13.65 5.83 4.35
C PHE A 86 13.02 7.17 4.00
N SER A 87 13.67 7.96 3.14
CA SER A 87 13.25 9.32 2.80
C SER A 87 11.89 9.35 2.08
N VAL A 88 11.67 8.47 1.11
CA VAL A 88 10.43 8.42 0.34
C VAL A 88 9.27 7.91 1.20
N LEU A 89 9.46 6.85 1.99
CA LEU A 89 8.41 6.33 2.86
C LEU A 89 8.11 7.26 4.03
N TRP A 90 9.11 8.00 4.54
CA TRP A 90 8.89 9.03 5.54
C TRP A 90 8.05 10.17 4.96
N PHE A 91 8.40 10.63 3.74
CA PHE A 91 7.62 11.63 3.03
C PHE A 91 6.17 11.17 2.81
N ILE A 92 5.95 9.97 2.26
CA ILE A 92 4.61 9.40 2.05
C ILE A 92 3.85 9.30 3.38
N GLY A 93 4.50 8.73 4.41
CA GLY A 93 3.90 8.51 5.72
C GLY A 93 3.51 9.80 6.42
N TYR A 94 4.32 10.86 6.31
CA TYR A 94 4.04 12.15 6.93
C TYR A 94 3.04 12.97 6.11
N TYR A 95 3.23 13.04 4.78
CA TYR A 95 2.41 13.86 3.89
C TYR A 95 0.97 13.40 3.83
N PHE A 96 0.72 12.08 3.77
CA PHE A 96 -0.62 11.53 3.62
C PHE A 96 -1.32 11.14 4.93
N SER A 97 -0.66 11.33 6.09
CA SER A 97 -1.27 11.11 7.41
C SER A 97 -2.01 12.34 7.96
N VAL A 98 -2.39 13.28 7.09
CA VAL A 98 -3.17 14.46 7.47
C VAL A 98 -4.51 14.01 8.07
N ASN A 99 -4.97 14.74 9.08
CA ASN A 99 -6.16 14.42 9.88
C ASN A 99 -6.11 13.05 10.58
N LEU A 100 -4.91 12.51 10.84
CA LEU A 100 -4.71 11.22 11.52
C LEU A 100 -5.40 10.04 10.82
N THR A 101 -5.60 10.15 9.50
CA THR A 101 -6.07 9.04 8.66
C THR A 101 -4.89 8.42 7.94
N LYS A 102 -4.92 7.10 7.70
CA LYS A 102 -3.88 6.40 6.95
C LYS A 102 -4.35 5.77 5.64
N THR A 103 -5.62 5.97 5.30
CA THR A 103 -6.25 5.34 4.14
C THR A 103 -5.58 5.79 2.84
N ILE A 104 -5.24 7.08 2.71
CA ILE A 104 -4.59 7.63 1.52
C ILE A 104 -3.12 7.17 1.39
N ILE A 105 -2.47 6.78 2.49
CA ILE A 105 -1.10 6.24 2.48
C ILE A 105 -1.04 4.91 1.71
N LEU A 106 -2.11 4.12 1.77
CA LEU A 106 -2.18 2.78 1.20
C LEU A 106 -1.79 2.72 -0.29
N PRO A 107 -2.43 3.46 -1.22
CA PRO A 107 -2.11 3.38 -2.64
C PRO A 107 -0.67 3.81 -2.94
N PHE A 108 -0.20 4.93 -2.39
CA PHE A 108 1.12 5.49 -2.71
C PHE A 108 2.25 4.70 -2.05
N GLY A 109 2.05 4.24 -0.81
CA GLY A 109 3.02 3.39 -0.12
C GLY A 109 3.15 2.02 -0.79
N LEU A 110 2.04 1.37 -1.15
CA LEU A 110 2.09 0.12 -1.92
C LEU A 110 2.73 0.31 -3.29
N GLN A 111 2.46 1.43 -3.97
CA GLN A 111 3.06 1.74 -5.26
C GLN A 111 4.57 1.83 -5.19
N TYR A 112 5.11 2.52 -4.17
CA TYR A 112 6.55 2.55 -3.93
C TYR A 112 7.13 1.14 -3.73
N LEU A 113 6.53 0.36 -2.83
CA LEU A 113 7.02 -0.97 -2.50
C LEU A 113 6.92 -1.94 -3.69
N PHE A 114 5.86 -1.87 -4.47
CA PHE A 114 5.70 -2.69 -5.65
C PHE A 114 6.75 -2.38 -6.72
N ILE A 115 7.04 -1.10 -6.95
CA ILE A 115 8.08 -0.69 -7.90
C ILE A 115 9.47 -1.10 -7.41
N LEU A 116 9.72 -1.01 -6.10
CA LEU A 116 10.99 -1.39 -5.47
C LEU A 116 11.28 -2.90 -5.61
N TYR A 117 10.26 -3.75 -5.41
CA TYR A 117 10.41 -5.21 -5.45
C TYR A 117 10.25 -5.85 -6.83
N ASP A 118 9.83 -5.07 -7.83
CA ASP A 118 9.72 -5.49 -9.23
C ASP A 118 10.38 -4.44 -10.14
N PRO A 119 11.71 -4.26 -10.06
CA PRO A 119 12.41 -3.24 -10.83
C PRO A 119 12.39 -3.57 -12.33
N VAL A 120 12.21 -2.55 -13.16
CA VAL A 120 12.19 -2.67 -14.63
C VAL A 120 13.25 -1.79 -15.26
N TYR A 121 13.71 -2.19 -16.44
CA TYR A 121 14.76 -1.53 -17.20
C TYR A 121 14.37 -1.41 -18.68
N GLY A 122 15.10 -0.57 -19.43
CA GLY A 122 14.89 -0.38 -20.86
C GLY A 122 13.49 0.16 -21.20
N GLU A 123 12.85 -0.40 -22.22
CA GLU A 123 11.53 0.02 -22.70
C GLU A 123 10.45 -0.06 -21.61
N ASN A 124 10.52 -1.09 -20.74
CA ASN A 124 9.56 -1.25 -19.65
C ASN A 124 9.66 -0.12 -18.63
N LEU A 125 10.84 0.47 -18.43
CA LEU A 125 11.02 1.64 -17.57
C LEU A 125 10.37 2.90 -18.16
N ILE A 126 10.50 3.09 -19.48
CA ILE A 126 9.83 4.21 -20.18
C ILE A 126 8.31 4.07 -20.02
N LYS A 127 7.77 2.86 -20.25
CA LYS A 127 6.35 2.55 -20.03
C LYS A 127 5.95 2.76 -18.56
N ARG A 128 6.82 2.44 -17.60
CA ARG A 128 6.56 2.68 -16.17
C ARG A 128 6.37 4.15 -15.86
N PHE A 129 7.26 5.01 -16.33
CA PHE A 129 7.11 6.46 -16.13
C PHE A 129 5.90 7.02 -16.89
N GLY A 130 5.59 6.48 -18.08
CA GLY A 130 4.34 6.78 -18.79
C GLY A 130 3.09 6.41 -17.97
N ALA A 131 3.07 5.22 -17.38
CA ALA A 131 2.02 4.75 -16.49
C ALA A 131 1.87 5.64 -15.22
N LEU A 132 3.00 6.01 -14.61
CA LEU A 132 3.04 6.91 -13.45
C LEU A 132 2.51 8.32 -13.77
N ALA A 133 2.75 8.82 -14.99
CA ALA A 133 2.19 10.08 -15.46
C ALA A 133 0.69 9.96 -15.83
N PHE A 134 0.27 8.81 -16.34
CA PHE A 134 -1.13 8.52 -16.67
C PHE A 134 -2.02 8.41 -15.42
N ALA A 135 -1.50 7.88 -14.31
CA ALA A 135 -2.27 7.66 -13.09
C ALA A 135 -2.94 8.94 -12.52
N PRO A 136 -2.23 10.08 -12.31
CA PRO A 136 -2.83 11.36 -11.93
C PRO A 136 -3.90 11.86 -12.91
N PHE A 137 -3.70 11.66 -14.21
CA PHE A 137 -4.68 12.06 -15.23
C PHE A 137 -5.98 11.29 -15.04
N LEU A 138 -5.90 9.97 -14.90
CA LEU A 138 -7.08 9.13 -14.66
C LEU A 138 -7.79 9.50 -13.35
N ILE A 139 -7.04 9.72 -12.27
CA ILE A 139 -7.61 10.15 -10.98
C ILE A 139 -8.41 11.45 -11.18
N MET A 140 -7.81 12.46 -11.80
CA MET A 140 -8.49 13.75 -12.02
C MET A 140 -9.67 13.67 -12.98
N LEU A 141 -9.61 12.79 -13.99
CA LEU A 141 -10.73 12.53 -14.89
C LEU A 141 -11.93 11.95 -14.13
N ILE A 142 -11.71 10.92 -13.31
CA ILE A 142 -12.77 10.31 -12.49
C ILE A 142 -13.33 11.33 -11.49
N GLN A 143 -12.47 12.12 -10.85
CA GLN A 143 -12.86 13.20 -9.95
C GLN A 143 -13.80 14.21 -10.64
N TYR A 144 -13.46 14.63 -11.85
CA TYR A 144 -14.31 15.54 -12.64
C TYR A 144 -15.64 14.89 -13.06
N LEU A 145 -15.65 13.61 -13.40
CA LEU A 145 -16.89 12.89 -13.74
C LEU A 145 -17.85 12.78 -12.54
N ILE A 146 -17.33 12.65 -11.33
CA ILE A 146 -18.12 12.54 -10.10
C ILE A 146 -18.59 13.92 -9.62
N TYR A 147 -17.66 14.87 -9.47
CA TYR A 147 -17.92 16.14 -8.79
C TYR A 147 -18.13 17.33 -9.74
N GLY A 148 -17.69 17.24 -11.00
CA GLY A 148 -17.81 18.32 -11.99
C GLY A 148 -19.25 18.72 -12.32
N ARG A 149 -20.24 17.90 -11.95
CA ARG A 149 -21.68 18.19 -12.10
C ARG A 149 -22.35 18.83 -10.87
N ASN A 150 -21.73 18.79 -9.69
CA ASN A 150 -22.34 19.24 -8.44
C ASN A 150 -21.67 20.51 -7.89
N LYS A 151 -22.14 21.69 -8.35
CA LYS A 151 -21.69 23.02 -7.89
C LYS A 151 -22.17 23.41 -6.47
N LYS A 152 -22.93 22.56 -5.77
CA LYS A 152 -23.51 22.85 -4.44
C LYS A 152 -23.34 21.67 -3.47
N ILE A 153 -22.11 21.29 -3.19
CA ILE A 153 -21.80 20.59 -1.95
C ILE A 153 -21.08 21.65 -1.11
N GLU A 154 -21.71 22.06 -0.01
CA GLU A 154 -21.04 22.87 1.01
C GLU A 154 -19.74 22.18 1.35
N VAL A 155 -18.66 22.89 1.07
CA VAL A 155 -17.30 22.42 1.27
C VAL A 155 -17.10 22.35 2.78
N GLU A 156 -17.34 21.19 3.38
CA GLU A 156 -16.42 20.77 4.42
C GLU A 156 -15.07 20.75 3.72
N LYS A 157 -14.23 21.74 4.05
CA LYS A 157 -12.89 21.87 3.49
C LYS A 157 -12.25 20.49 3.55
N SER A 158 -11.97 19.92 2.38
CA SER A 158 -11.16 18.73 2.29
C SER A 158 -9.75 19.13 2.71
N ASP A 159 -9.51 19.16 4.03
CA ASP A 159 -8.28 19.54 4.71
C ASP A 159 -7.14 18.53 4.47
N ILE A 160 -7.25 17.67 3.46
CA ILE A 160 -6.20 16.72 3.03
C ILE A 160 -4.91 17.46 2.62
N LEU A 161 -5.00 18.76 2.30
CA LEU A 161 -3.92 19.55 1.70
C LEU A 161 -3.68 20.91 2.37
N GLU A 162 -4.40 21.26 3.44
CA GLU A 162 -4.09 22.38 4.31
C GLU A 162 -3.68 21.86 5.69
N PHE A 163 -2.62 22.45 6.25
CA PHE A 163 -2.11 22.09 7.57
C PHE A 163 -3.18 22.42 8.62
N GLY A 164 -3.87 21.38 9.12
CA GLY A 164 -4.90 21.50 10.14
C GLY A 164 -4.46 22.38 11.32
N LYS A 165 -5.34 23.32 11.70
CA LYS A 165 -5.14 24.29 12.77
C LYS A 165 -5.15 23.61 14.14
N SER A 166 -4.23 24.09 14.99
CA SER A 166 -4.17 24.04 16.46
C SER A 166 -4.72 22.80 17.17
N ASP A 167 -3.81 21.97 17.67
CA ASP A 167 -4.02 21.05 18.79
C ASP A 167 -2.66 20.76 19.45
N ASP A 168 -2.67 20.32 20.71
CA ASP A 168 -1.52 19.98 21.56
C ASP A 168 -0.58 18.90 20.99
N THR A 169 -0.93 18.36 19.82
CA THR A 169 -0.15 17.39 19.04
C THR A 169 0.92 18.02 18.15
N TYR A 170 0.94 19.36 18.01
CA TYR A 170 1.92 20.09 17.20
C TYR A 170 3.05 20.68 18.04
N GLU A 171 4.29 20.33 17.70
CA GLU A 171 5.48 20.94 18.28
C GLU A 171 6.19 21.87 17.30
N LYS A 172 6.81 22.92 17.84
CA LYS A 172 7.70 23.79 17.09
C LYS A 172 9.09 23.17 17.07
N VAL A 173 9.57 22.79 15.90
CA VAL A 173 10.92 22.28 15.69
C VAL A 173 11.70 23.29 14.88
N LYS A 174 12.92 23.61 15.32
CA LYS A 174 13.83 24.52 14.61
C LYS A 174 14.73 23.69 13.69
N ILE A 175 14.56 23.86 12.38
CA ILE A 175 15.38 23.18 11.36
C ILE A 175 16.06 24.26 10.52
N LEU A 176 17.40 24.21 10.42
CA LEU A 176 18.20 25.16 9.63
C LEU A 176 17.85 26.64 9.94
N GLY A 177 17.64 26.94 11.22
CA GLY A 177 17.33 28.30 11.68
C GLY A 177 15.86 28.74 11.51
N ARG A 178 15.01 27.95 10.84
CA ARG A 178 13.58 28.25 10.65
C ARG A 178 12.70 27.39 11.55
N GLU A 179 11.64 27.99 12.09
CA GLU A 179 10.66 27.29 12.93
C GLU A 179 9.58 26.63 12.07
N PHE A 180 9.36 25.33 12.28
CA PHE A 180 8.31 24.56 11.63
C PHE A 180 7.38 23.96 12.70
N LYS A 181 6.07 24.00 12.44
CA LYS A 181 5.09 23.27 13.24
C LYS A 181 4.97 21.84 12.69
N VAL A 182 5.31 20.86 13.52
CA VAL A 182 5.31 19.44 13.16
C VAL A 182 4.32 18.70 14.05
N ASN A 183 3.42 17.93 13.44
CA ASN A 183 2.54 17.06 14.21
C ASN A 183 3.34 15.82 14.68
N LYS A 184 3.45 15.65 16.00
CA LYS A 184 4.23 14.57 16.61
C LYS A 184 3.76 13.20 16.16
N ILE A 185 2.46 12.91 16.30
CA ILE A 185 1.90 11.59 16.03
C ILE A 185 2.21 11.17 14.59
N ARG A 186 2.03 12.10 13.64
CA ARG A 186 2.34 11.89 12.22
C ARG A 186 3.83 11.70 11.97
N ALA A 187 4.67 12.52 12.60
CA ALA A 187 6.12 12.42 12.47
C ALA A 187 6.66 11.10 13.02
N TYR A 188 6.20 10.68 14.19
CA TYR A 188 6.57 9.40 14.81
C TYR A 188 6.07 8.21 14.00
N TYR A 189 4.83 8.26 13.52
CA TYR A 189 4.29 7.26 12.62
C TYR A 189 5.14 7.12 11.35
N ALA A 190 5.44 8.24 10.68
CA ALA A 190 6.23 8.25 9.46
C ALA A 190 7.67 7.75 9.71
N LEU A 191 8.28 8.15 10.83
CA LEU A 191 9.61 7.70 11.24
C LEU A 191 9.63 6.20 11.50
N ARG A 192 8.65 5.68 12.25
CA ARG A 192 8.54 4.24 12.52
C ARG A 192 8.33 3.45 11.23
N LEU A 193 7.40 3.88 10.39
CA LEU A 193 7.09 3.22 9.12
C LEU A 193 8.33 3.14 8.22
N SER A 194 8.98 4.28 8.00
CA SER A 194 10.14 4.39 7.12
C SER A 194 11.36 3.64 7.65
N LEU A 195 11.67 3.73 8.94
CA LEU A 195 12.83 3.07 9.54
C LEU A 195 12.69 1.55 9.49
N LEU A 196 11.54 1.01 9.90
CA LEU A 196 11.31 -0.43 9.90
C LEU A 196 11.34 -1.00 8.48
N ILE A 197 10.72 -0.31 7.52
CA ILE A 197 10.71 -0.76 6.13
C ILE A 197 12.11 -0.66 5.51
N ALA A 198 12.82 0.46 5.64
CA ALA A 198 14.13 0.64 5.03
C ALA A 198 15.15 -0.40 5.53
N ILE A 199 15.19 -0.67 6.84
CA ILE A 199 16.05 -1.70 7.42
C ILE A 199 15.64 -3.09 6.91
N THR A 200 14.34 -3.40 6.87
CA THR A 200 13.87 -4.72 6.42
C THR A 200 14.08 -4.92 4.93
N ALA A 201 13.92 -3.87 4.11
CA ALA A 201 14.19 -3.89 2.67
C ALA A 201 15.69 -4.11 2.40
N PHE A 202 16.57 -3.46 3.16
CA PHE A 202 18.01 -3.70 3.11
C PHE A 202 18.36 -5.17 3.44
N ILE A 203 17.81 -5.70 4.54
CA ILE A 203 18.00 -7.11 4.92
C ILE A 203 17.48 -8.04 3.82
N ASN A 204 16.30 -7.75 3.27
CA ASN A 204 15.72 -8.53 2.19
C ASN A 204 16.61 -8.55 0.95
N GLY A 205 17.03 -7.39 0.46
CA GLY A 205 17.88 -7.30 -0.73
C GLY A 205 19.26 -7.93 -0.51
N LYS A 206 19.90 -7.66 0.64
CA LYS A 206 21.29 -8.05 0.89
C LYS A 206 21.44 -9.52 1.25
N ILE A 207 20.49 -10.07 2.01
CA ILE A 207 20.61 -11.40 2.61
C ILE A 207 19.68 -12.40 1.95
N LEU A 208 18.42 -12.04 1.69
CA LEU A 208 17.43 -13.02 1.21
C LEU A 208 17.52 -13.18 -0.31
N VAL A 209 17.43 -12.09 -1.05
CA VAL A 209 17.46 -12.11 -2.52
C VAL A 209 18.80 -12.62 -3.03
N SER A 210 19.91 -12.23 -2.39
CA SER A 210 21.26 -12.73 -2.74
C SER A 210 21.43 -14.24 -2.55
N ASN A 211 20.67 -14.85 -1.63
CA ASN A 211 20.63 -16.29 -1.38
C ASN A 211 19.49 -17.00 -2.15
N GLY A 212 18.85 -16.32 -3.11
CA GLY A 212 17.82 -16.90 -3.98
C GLY A 212 16.39 -16.89 -3.40
N ILE A 213 16.15 -16.25 -2.26
CA ILE A 213 14.84 -16.19 -1.61
C ILE A 213 14.09 -14.93 -2.06
N GLN A 214 13.13 -15.10 -2.97
CA GLN A 214 12.43 -14.00 -3.64
C GLN A 214 11.23 -13.43 -2.86
N GLU A 215 10.60 -14.23 -1.98
CA GLU A 215 9.34 -13.85 -1.32
C GLU A 215 9.52 -13.13 0.03
N GLY A 216 10.75 -12.80 0.42
CA GLY A 216 11.02 -12.05 1.65
C GLY A 216 10.39 -10.64 1.68
N LYS A 217 9.98 -10.10 0.52
CA LYS A 217 9.16 -8.88 0.38
C LYS A 217 7.88 -8.91 1.23
N TRP A 218 7.35 -10.09 1.57
CA TRP A 218 6.20 -10.24 2.46
C TRP A 218 6.43 -9.73 3.89
N MET A 219 7.69 -9.68 4.36
CA MET A 219 8.02 -9.02 5.63
C MET A 219 7.68 -7.53 5.54
N VAL A 220 8.14 -6.87 4.47
CA VAL A 220 7.95 -5.43 4.26
C VAL A 220 6.49 -5.07 4.05
N TYR A 221 5.74 -5.84 3.25
CA TYR A 221 4.29 -5.62 3.12
C TYR A 221 3.54 -5.81 4.44
N SER A 222 4.01 -6.72 5.30
CA SER A 222 3.43 -6.91 6.63
C SER A 222 3.69 -5.70 7.51
N ILE A 223 4.95 -5.24 7.58
CA ILE A 223 5.32 -4.01 8.34
C ILE A 223 4.51 -2.81 7.87
N PHE A 224 4.42 -2.59 6.56
CA PHE A 224 3.63 -1.50 5.99
C PHE A 224 2.16 -1.55 6.43
N SER A 225 1.53 -2.74 6.37
CA SER A 225 0.11 -2.88 6.73
C SER A 225 -0.18 -2.80 8.24
N LEU A 226 0.78 -3.19 9.08
CA LEU A 226 0.64 -3.29 10.54
C LEU A 226 1.07 -2.01 11.25
N THR A 227 1.91 -1.19 10.63
CA THR A 227 2.27 0.10 11.19
C THR A 227 1.01 1.00 11.20
N GLU A 228 0.65 1.44 12.39
CA GLU A 228 -0.55 2.24 12.68
C GLU A 228 -0.13 3.56 13.31
N LEU A 229 -0.99 4.59 13.24
CA LEU A 229 -0.75 5.84 13.97
C LEU A 229 -0.77 5.60 15.48
N PHE A 230 -1.69 4.74 15.95
CA PHE A 230 -1.85 4.37 17.36
C PHE A 230 -1.37 2.94 17.62
N GLY A 231 -0.57 2.74 18.66
CA GLY A 231 0.12 1.47 18.89
C GLY A 231 -0.78 0.30 19.30
N GLU A 232 -1.94 0.56 19.90
CA GLU A 232 -2.93 -0.46 20.25
C GLU A 232 -3.48 -1.17 19.00
N ASN A 233 -3.73 -0.40 17.94
CA ASN A 233 -4.21 -0.93 16.66
C ASN A 233 -3.19 -1.87 16.02
N CYS A 234 -1.89 -1.59 16.17
CA CYS A 234 -0.82 -2.47 15.69
C CYS A 234 -0.92 -3.86 16.34
N ARG A 235 -1.17 -3.93 17.66
CA ARG A 235 -1.30 -5.21 18.39
C ARG A 235 -2.53 -5.99 17.95
N ILE A 236 -3.68 -5.33 17.83
CA ILE A 236 -4.93 -5.96 17.38
C ILE A 236 -4.79 -6.49 15.95
N LYS A 237 -4.27 -5.67 15.03
CA LYS A 237 -4.05 -6.09 13.64
C LYS A 237 -3.00 -7.17 13.50
N SER A 238 -1.96 -7.19 14.33
CA SER A 238 -0.94 -8.25 14.31
C SER A 238 -1.56 -9.62 14.60
N LYS A 239 -2.43 -9.72 15.61
CA LYS A 239 -3.17 -10.96 15.92
C LYS A 239 -4.07 -11.39 14.75
N LYS A 240 -4.81 -10.45 14.17
CA LYS A 240 -5.69 -10.73 13.02
C LYS A 240 -4.90 -11.11 11.76
N ARG A 241 -3.70 -10.53 11.55
CA ARG A 241 -2.81 -10.82 10.41
C ARG A 241 -2.32 -12.26 10.46
N ILE A 242 -1.82 -12.73 11.61
CA ILE A 242 -1.32 -14.10 11.71
C ILE A 242 -2.46 -15.12 11.54
N GLN A 243 -3.63 -14.86 12.15
CA GLN A 243 -4.82 -15.71 11.98
C GLN A 243 -5.24 -15.80 10.51
N GLY A 244 -5.41 -14.66 9.83
CA GLY A 244 -5.80 -14.63 8.42
C GLY A 244 -4.76 -15.28 7.51
N THR A 245 -3.48 -15.15 7.82
CA THR A 245 -2.39 -15.78 7.05
C THR A 245 -2.40 -17.29 7.19
N ILE A 246 -2.55 -17.82 8.41
CA ILE A 246 -2.62 -19.27 8.65
C ILE A 246 -3.86 -19.86 7.95
N ILE A 247 -5.03 -19.25 8.14
CA ILE A 247 -6.28 -19.72 7.53
C ILE A 247 -6.17 -19.69 6.00
N GLY A 248 -5.70 -18.58 5.42
CA GLY A 248 -5.55 -18.44 3.97
C GLY A 248 -4.54 -19.43 3.38
N ALA A 249 -3.42 -19.67 4.07
CA ALA A 249 -2.42 -20.65 3.65
C ALA A 249 -2.97 -22.09 3.67
N LEU A 250 -3.72 -22.46 4.73
CA LEU A 250 -4.38 -23.76 4.82
C LEU A 250 -5.41 -23.96 3.70
N ILE A 251 -6.19 -22.93 3.37
CA ILE A 251 -7.14 -22.97 2.25
C ILE A 251 -6.40 -23.28 0.94
N VAL A 252 -5.28 -22.60 0.65
CA VAL A 252 -4.52 -22.85 -0.59
C VAL A 252 -3.93 -24.26 -0.60
N LEU A 253 -3.36 -24.73 0.51
CA LEU A 253 -2.85 -26.10 0.62
C LEU A 253 -3.93 -27.12 0.25
N VAL A 254 -5.08 -27.06 0.92
CA VAL A 254 -6.18 -28.01 0.71
C VAL A 254 -6.73 -27.91 -0.71
N LEU A 255 -6.99 -26.71 -1.22
CA LEU A 255 -7.54 -26.55 -2.58
C LEU A 255 -6.57 -27.08 -3.65
N PHE A 256 -5.26 -26.84 -3.52
CA PHE A 256 -4.27 -27.26 -4.52
C PHE A 256 -3.92 -28.76 -4.42
N MET A 257 -4.30 -29.44 -3.33
CA MET A 257 -4.26 -30.91 -3.25
C MET A 257 -5.21 -31.54 -4.27
N PHE A 258 -6.43 -31.00 -4.42
CA PHE A 258 -7.45 -31.54 -5.33
C PHE A 258 -7.44 -30.89 -6.71
N ILE A 259 -7.17 -29.58 -6.77
CA ILE A 259 -7.21 -28.81 -8.02
C ILE A 259 -5.81 -28.75 -8.62
N LYS A 260 -5.59 -29.49 -9.71
CA LYS A 260 -4.31 -29.51 -10.45
C LYS A 260 -4.28 -28.60 -11.67
N SER A 261 -5.44 -28.30 -12.24
CA SER A 261 -5.58 -27.45 -13.43
C SER A 261 -5.17 -26.00 -13.14
N THR A 262 -4.20 -25.47 -13.89
CA THR A 262 -3.71 -24.08 -13.77
C THR A 262 -4.82 -23.04 -13.98
N PRO A 263 -5.71 -23.15 -14.98
CA PRO A 263 -6.87 -22.26 -15.11
C PRO A 263 -7.77 -22.24 -13.87
N LEU A 264 -8.07 -23.42 -13.29
CA LEU A 264 -8.90 -23.51 -12.09
C LEU A 264 -8.21 -22.90 -10.87
N ARG A 265 -6.87 -23.02 -10.77
CA ARG A 265 -6.09 -22.34 -9.74
C ARG A 265 -6.09 -20.82 -9.92
N GLY A 266 -6.03 -20.33 -11.16
CA GLY A 266 -6.23 -18.93 -11.49
C GLY A 266 -7.60 -18.41 -11.04
N LEU A 267 -8.65 -19.21 -11.20
CA LEU A 267 -9.99 -18.87 -10.74
C LEU A 267 -10.07 -18.70 -9.22
N ILE A 268 -9.31 -19.48 -8.44
CA ILE A 268 -9.22 -19.32 -6.97
C ILE A 268 -8.69 -17.93 -6.61
N ILE A 269 -7.67 -17.44 -7.33
CA ILE A 269 -7.09 -16.10 -7.11
C ILE A 269 -8.16 -15.02 -7.33
N LEU A 270 -8.94 -15.15 -8.42
CA LEU A 270 -10.01 -14.22 -8.78
C LEU A 270 -11.15 -14.25 -7.76
N ILE A 271 -11.58 -15.43 -7.33
CA ILE A 271 -12.63 -15.59 -6.31
C ILE A 271 -12.19 -14.94 -5.00
N ALA A 272 -10.97 -15.19 -4.55
CA ALA A 272 -10.44 -14.58 -3.34
C ALA A 272 -10.37 -13.03 -3.45
N GLY A 273 -9.93 -12.50 -4.59
CA GLY A 273 -9.93 -11.05 -4.85
C GLY A 273 -11.34 -10.44 -4.84
N TYR A 274 -12.32 -11.14 -5.41
CA TYR A 274 -13.72 -10.71 -5.40
C TYR A 274 -14.33 -10.69 -4.00
N LEU A 275 -14.15 -11.79 -3.25
CA LEU A 275 -14.65 -11.93 -1.88
C LEU A 275 -14.05 -10.90 -0.92
N ASN A 276 -12.80 -10.49 -1.15
CA ASN A 276 -12.14 -9.46 -0.36
C ASN A 276 -12.97 -8.17 -0.25
N SER A 277 -13.73 -7.80 -1.30
CA SER A 277 -14.54 -6.60 -1.34
C SER A 277 -15.77 -6.61 -0.40
N TYR A 278 -16.08 -7.77 0.20
CA TYR A 278 -17.19 -7.99 1.12
C TYR A 278 -16.79 -8.00 2.58
N PHE A 279 -15.50 -8.18 2.90
CA PHE A 279 -15.02 -8.29 4.28
C PHE A 279 -14.61 -6.93 4.83
N GLU A 280 -15.12 -6.61 6.02
CA GLU A 280 -14.72 -5.42 6.78
C GLU A 280 -13.71 -5.77 7.87
N ASP A 281 -13.76 -7.00 8.41
CA ASP A 281 -12.79 -7.46 9.39
C ASP A 281 -11.40 -7.69 8.75
N TYR A 282 -10.37 -7.17 9.42
CA TYR A 282 -8.99 -7.28 8.94
C TYR A 282 -8.53 -8.74 8.83
N ARG A 283 -8.95 -9.65 9.72
CA ARG A 283 -8.60 -11.07 9.64
C ARG A 283 -9.10 -11.67 8.32
N ASP A 284 -10.36 -11.44 8.00
CA ASP A 284 -11.03 -12.05 6.85
C ASP A 284 -10.51 -11.46 5.53
N THR A 285 -10.23 -10.14 5.53
CA THR A 285 -9.47 -9.49 4.45
C THR A 285 -8.11 -10.17 4.25
N MET A 286 -7.38 -10.47 5.33
CA MET A 286 -6.07 -11.13 5.25
C MET A 286 -6.17 -12.60 4.81
N VAL A 287 -7.29 -13.28 5.05
CA VAL A 287 -7.54 -14.60 4.45
C VAL A 287 -7.56 -14.48 2.94
N CYS A 288 -8.40 -13.61 2.38
CA CYS A 288 -8.50 -13.40 0.94
C CYS A 288 -7.18 -12.95 0.32
N VAL A 289 -6.51 -11.96 0.91
CA VAL A 289 -5.21 -11.47 0.44
C VAL A 289 -4.16 -12.58 0.46
N THR A 290 -4.15 -13.44 1.49
CA THR A 290 -3.21 -14.55 1.57
C THR A 290 -3.54 -15.63 0.56
N VAL A 291 -4.81 -15.97 0.35
CA VAL A 291 -5.21 -16.91 -0.71
C VAL A 291 -4.76 -16.39 -2.07
N SER A 292 -5.06 -15.14 -2.43
CA SER A 292 -4.65 -14.56 -3.71
C SER A 292 -3.12 -14.50 -3.87
N ALA A 293 -2.38 -14.10 -2.84
CA ALA A 293 -0.92 -13.99 -2.91
C ALA A 293 -0.23 -15.35 -2.99
N VAL A 294 -0.58 -16.28 -2.09
CA VAL A 294 0.02 -17.63 -2.05
C VAL A 294 -0.38 -18.43 -3.28
N ALA A 295 -1.65 -18.41 -3.68
CA ALA A 295 -2.10 -19.14 -4.87
C ALA A 295 -1.40 -18.64 -6.13
N SER A 296 -1.16 -17.33 -6.27
CA SER A 296 -0.43 -16.75 -7.41
C SER A 296 1.01 -17.26 -7.50
N VAL A 297 1.77 -17.19 -6.41
CA VAL A 297 3.18 -17.61 -6.37
C VAL A 297 3.33 -19.13 -6.42
N ALA A 298 2.37 -19.87 -5.83
CA ALA A 298 2.37 -21.33 -5.85
C ALA A 298 2.16 -21.93 -7.26
N LEU A 299 1.70 -21.14 -8.25
CA LEU A 299 1.62 -21.58 -9.65
C LEU A 299 3.01 -21.85 -10.25
N THR A 300 4.04 -21.16 -9.79
CA THR A 300 5.41 -21.26 -10.33
C THR A 300 6.38 -21.92 -9.35
N ASN A 301 6.27 -21.63 -8.06
CA ASN A 301 7.31 -21.96 -7.07
C ASN A 301 6.97 -23.16 -6.16
N GLY A 302 5.83 -23.82 -6.41
CA GLY A 302 5.38 -24.98 -5.64
C GLY A 302 4.65 -24.61 -4.34
N THR A 303 3.51 -25.24 -4.11
CA THR A 303 2.57 -24.85 -3.05
C THR A 303 3.16 -24.89 -1.64
N LEU A 304 3.86 -25.97 -1.28
CA LEU A 304 4.34 -26.17 0.09
C LEU A 304 5.39 -25.14 0.49
N LEU A 305 6.36 -24.89 -0.39
CA LEU A 305 7.42 -23.90 -0.17
C LEU A 305 6.82 -22.50 0.00
N THR A 306 5.96 -22.08 -0.94
CA THR A 306 5.29 -20.77 -0.90
C THR A 306 4.50 -20.56 0.40
N VAL A 307 3.83 -21.60 0.90
CA VAL A 307 3.08 -21.53 2.16
C VAL A 307 4.02 -21.35 3.35
N ILE A 308 5.11 -22.11 3.41
CA ILE A 308 6.11 -22.00 4.48
C ILE A 308 6.73 -20.59 4.48
N GLU A 309 7.18 -20.11 3.33
CA GLU A 309 7.73 -18.76 3.17
C GLU A 309 6.72 -17.69 3.60
N ARG A 310 5.44 -17.87 3.28
CA ARG A 310 4.39 -16.91 3.64
C ARG A 310 4.23 -16.80 5.14
N ILE A 311 4.11 -17.94 5.82
CA ILE A 311 3.94 -17.96 7.27
C ILE A 311 5.20 -17.40 7.94
N LEU A 312 6.39 -17.80 7.48
CA LEU A 312 7.66 -17.35 8.03
C LEU A 312 7.85 -15.83 7.89
N PHE A 313 7.78 -15.29 6.68
CA PHE A 313 8.05 -13.87 6.42
C PHE A 313 6.97 -12.96 6.99
N VAL A 314 5.70 -13.37 6.99
CA VAL A 314 4.66 -12.59 7.68
C VAL A 314 4.90 -12.59 9.18
N SER A 315 5.31 -13.71 9.78
CA SER A 315 5.62 -13.79 11.22
C SER A 315 6.80 -12.90 11.60
N ILE A 316 7.86 -12.89 10.80
CA ILE A 316 9.01 -11.99 10.99
C ILE A 316 8.57 -10.53 10.86
N GLY A 317 7.78 -10.19 9.83
CA GLY A 317 7.24 -8.84 9.66
C GLY A 317 6.36 -8.38 10.83
N ILE A 318 5.55 -9.29 11.41
CA ILE A 318 4.77 -9.02 12.63
C ILE A 318 5.70 -8.75 13.81
N LEU A 319 6.72 -9.58 14.02
CA LEU A 319 7.66 -9.42 15.13
C LEU A 319 8.38 -8.06 15.04
N ILE A 320 8.90 -7.71 13.88
CA ILE A 320 9.54 -6.40 13.63
C ILE A 320 8.56 -5.26 13.88
N SER A 321 7.31 -5.39 13.44
CA SER A 321 6.28 -4.36 13.67
C SER A 321 5.98 -4.17 15.15
N LEU A 322 5.86 -5.26 15.91
CA LEU A 322 5.59 -5.21 17.35
C LEU A 322 6.78 -4.65 18.15
N ILE A 323 8.00 -5.02 17.77
CA ILE A 323 9.24 -4.48 18.35
C ILE A 323 9.31 -2.98 18.05
N GLY A 324 9.15 -2.58 16.79
CA GLY A 324 9.14 -1.17 16.40
C GLY A 324 8.03 -0.39 17.09
N ASN A 325 6.85 -0.98 17.28
CA ASN A 325 5.75 -0.36 18.01
C ASN A 325 6.04 -0.18 19.50
N LYS A 326 6.91 -1.01 20.10
CA LYS A 326 7.31 -0.90 21.51
C LYS A 326 8.52 0.04 21.69
N LEU A 327 9.52 -0.06 20.82
CA LEU A 327 10.78 0.67 20.93
C LEU A 327 10.70 2.08 20.36
N ILE A 328 10.00 2.24 19.23
CA ILE A 328 9.84 3.52 18.55
C ILE A 328 8.52 4.12 19.04
N PHE A 329 8.58 4.60 20.29
CA PHE A 329 7.61 5.40 21.05
C PHE A 329 6.23 4.75 21.28
N SER A 330 5.96 4.35 22.53
CA SER A 330 4.84 3.46 22.90
C SER A 330 3.51 4.13 23.27
N ASP A 331 3.46 5.44 23.46
CA ASP A 331 2.46 6.06 24.35
C ASP A 331 1.58 7.12 23.67
N PHE A 332 1.08 6.82 22.46
CA PHE A 332 -0.10 7.54 21.95
C PHE A 332 -1.28 6.58 21.96
N LYS A 333 -2.08 6.63 23.03
CA LYS A 333 -3.39 5.97 23.06
C LYS A 333 -4.46 6.92 22.53
N LYS A 334 -5.50 6.34 21.91
CA LYS A 334 -6.59 7.13 21.33
C LYS A 334 -7.32 7.99 22.38
N GLY A 335 -7.32 7.56 23.65
CA GLY A 335 -7.94 8.28 24.78
C GLY A 335 -7.03 9.21 25.57
N GLU A 336 -5.77 9.44 25.16
CA GLU A 336 -4.87 10.42 25.80
C GLU A 336 -4.89 11.79 25.08
N ILE A 337 -5.72 11.93 24.03
CA ILE A 337 -5.80 13.12 23.17
C ILE A 337 -7.24 13.66 23.15
N GLU A 338 -7.97 13.52 24.27
CA GLU A 338 -9.29 14.16 24.44
C GLU A 338 -9.18 15.56 25.03
#